data_AF-A0A661HYG0-F1
#
_entry.id   AF-A0A661HYG0-F1
#
_cell.length_a   1.000
_cell.length_b   1.000
_cell.length_c   1.000
_cell.angle_alpha   90.00
_cell.angle_beta   90.00
_cell.angle_gamma   90.00
#
_symmetry.space_group_name_H-M   'P 1'
#
loop_
_entity.id
_entity.type
_entity.pdbx_description
1 polymer ?
#
loop_
_entity_poly.entity_id
_entity_poly.type
_entity_poly.pdbx_seq_one_letter_code
_entity_poly.pdbx_strand_id
1 'polypeptide(L)'
;MTANNEDLVELGTKSINPSVASFFRVNFNDSIYTITKQSITVKIQSLLNSYPFTKIVTSKNTVNLKELIDQKKIIIFNLSK
;
A
#
# COMPACT_ATOMS: atom_id res chain seq x y z
N MET A 1 0.21 16.78 -14.63
CA MET A 1 0.32 16.35 -13.22
C MET A 1 1.70 15.74 -13.00
N THR A 2 2.72 16.57 -12.87
CA THR A 2 4.09 16.14 -12.50
C THR A 2 4.29 16.49 -11.03
N ALA A 3 3.71 15.68 -10.15
CA ALA A 3 4.24 15.60 -8.80
C ALA A 3 5.57 14.84 -8.95
N ASN A 4 6.69 15.55 -8.84
CA ASN A 4 8.00 14.90 -8.79
C ASN A 4 8.06 14.11 -7.48
N ASN A 5 7.83 12.81 -7.57
CA ASN A 5 7.90 11.84 -6.47
C ASN A 5 9.37 11.59 -6.03
N GLU A 6 10.21 12.62 -6.09
CA GLU A 6 11.64 12.54 -5.79
C GLU A 6 11.87 12.11 -4.33
N ASP A 7 11.00 12.55 -3.42
CA ASP A 7 10.96 12.13 -2.02
C ASP A 7 10.75 10.62 -1.87
N LEU A 8 9.84 10.04 -2.66
CA LEU A 8 9.55 8.60 -2.63
C LEU A 8 10.67 7.79 -3.29
N VAL A 9 11.29 8.33 -4.35
CA VAL A 9 12.47 7.71 -4.97
C VAL A 9 13.64 7.73 -3.99
N GLU A 10 13.89 8.85 -3.33
CA GLU A 10 14.92 8.98 -2.29
C GLU A 10 14.67 8.00 -1.14
N LEU A 11 13.43 7.87 -0.68
CA LEU A 11 13.05 6.87 0.33
C LEU A 11 13.37 5.45 -0.14
N GLY A 12 13.10 5.13 -1.41
CA GLY A 12 13.44 3.84 -2.02
C GLY A 12 14.93 3.53 -1.96
N THR A 13 15.80 4.52 -2.12
CA THR A 13 17.27 4.35 -2.04
C THR A 13 17.79 4.02 -0.63
N LYS A 14 16.96 4.22 0.40
CA LYS A 14 17.24 3.97 1.82
C LYS A 14 16.61 2.66 2.34
N SER A 15 16.05 1.83 1.45
CA SER A 15 15.45 0.56 1.84
C SER A 15 16.45 -0.35 2.56
N ILE A 16 15.99 -1.04 3.60
CA ILE A 16 16.77 -2.08 4.29
C ILE A 16 17.09 -3.27 3.37
N ASN A 17 16.34 -3.43 2.28
CA ASN A 17 16.57 -4.46 1.29
C ASN A 17 17.56 -3.93 0.23
N PRO A 18 18.78 -4.49 0.13
CA PRO A 18 19.81 -3.97 -0.77
C PRO A 18 19.41 -3.98 -2.25
N SER A 19 18.65 -4.99 -2.69
CA SER A 19 18.19 -5.10 -4.08
C SER A 19 17.20 -3.99 -4.42
N VAL A 20 16.30 -3.66 -3.48
CA VAL A 20 15.35 -2.55 -3.64
C VAL A 20 16.09 -1.23 -3.66
N ALA A 21 17.01 -1.00 -2.71
CA ALA A 21 17.81 0.20 -2.68
C ALA A 21 18.63 0.40 -3.98
N SER A 22 19.24 -0.67 -4.49
CA SER A 22 19.98 -0.65 -5.76
C SER A 22 19.08 -0.33 -6.95
N PHE A 23 17.89 -0.94 -7.03
CA PHE A 23 16.95 -0.66 -8.10
C PHE A 23 16.54 0.81 -8.13
N PHE A 24 16.20 1.41 -6.97
CA PHE A 24 15.84 2.83 -6.89
C PHE A 24 16.99 3.78 -7.22
N ARG A 25 18.24 3.40 -6.91
CA ARG A 25 19.44 4.20 -7.22
C ARG A 25 19.80 4.19 -8.70
N VAL A 26 19.69 3.04 -9.35
CA VAL A 26 20.30 2.82 -10.68
C VAL A 26 19.26 2.66 -11.78
N ASN A 27 18.17 1.96 -11.51
CA ASN A 27 17.28 1.43 -12.55
C ASN A 27 15.91 2.12 -12.59
N PHE A 28 15.43 2.70 -11.48
CA PHE A 28 14.06 3.21 -11.40
C PHE A 28 13.73 4.30 -12.43
N ASN A 29 14.71 5.16 -12.75
CA ASN A 29 14.57 6.22 -13.75
C ASN A 29 14.91 5.79 -15.17
N ASP A 30 15.33 4.54 -15.37
CA ASP A 30 15.58 4.00 -16.70
C ASP A 30 14.27 3.91 -17.50
N SER A 31 14.32 4.37 -18.74
CA SER A 31 13.19 4.42 -19.65
C SER A 31 12.67 3.04 -20.02
N ILE A 32 13.50 1.98 -19.91
CA ILE A 32 13.07 0.59 -20.14
C ILE A 32 11.93 0.17 -19.23
N TYR A 33 11.83 0.75 -18.01
CA TYR A 33 10.78 0.43 -17.06
C TYR A 33 9.53 1.29 -17.22
N THR A 34 9.46 2.19 -18.20
CA THR A 34 8.30 3.07 -18.39
C THR A 34 7.02 2.27 -18.60
N ILE A 35 7.06 1.27 -19.49
CA ILE A 35 5.90 0.41 -19.78
C ILE A 35 5.53 -0.45 -18.57
N THR A 36 6.52 -0.96 -17.84
CA THR A 36 6.29 -1.75 -16.62
C THR A 36 5.65 -0.89 -15.53
N LYS A 37 6.17 0.33 -15.28
CA LYS A 37 5.60 1.28 -14.32
C LYS A 37 4.16 1.63 -14.70
N GLN A 38 3.89 1.91 -15.97
CA GLN A 38 2.52 2.16 -16.45
C GLN A 38 1.60 0.96 -16.23
N SER A 39 2.06 -0.26 -16.55
CA SER A 39 1.28 -1.49 -16.35
C SER A 39 0.96 -1.74 -14.88
N ILE A 40 1.92 -1.49 -13.98
CA ILE A 40 1.73 -1.58 -12.53
C ILE A 40 0.68 -0.55 -12.08
N THR A 41 0.79 0.70 -12.53
CA THR A 41 -0.20 1.74 -12.22
C THR A 41 -1.61 1.33 -12.62
N VAL A 42 -1.80 0.82 -13.85
CA VAL A 42 -3.10 0.35 -14.33
C VAL A 42 -3.64 -0.82 -13.48
N LYS A 43 -2.79 -1.77 -13.12
CA LYS A 43 -3.17 -2.91 -12.26
C LYS A 43 -3.58 -2.45 -10.86
N ILE A 44 -2.80 -1.56 -10.25
CA ILE A 44 -3.12 -0.98 -8.93
C ILE A 44 -4.46 -0.24 -9.01
N GLN A 45 -4.67 0.59 -10.04
CA GLN A 45 -5.93 1.29 -10.23
C GLN A 45 -7.11 0.32 -10.39
N SER A 46 -6.95 -0.75 -11.17
CA SER A 46 -7.98 -1.78 -11.32
C SER A 46 -8.33 -2.45 -9.99
N LEU A 47 -7.33 -2.78 -9.16
CA LEU A 47 -7.55 -3.33 -7.83
C LEU A 47 -8.29 -2.34 -6.92
N LEU A 48 -7.88 -1.08 -6.91
CA LEU A 48 -8.52 -0.02 -6.12
C LEU A 48 -9.94 0.34 -6.61
N ASN A 49 -10.27 0.05 -7.86
CA ASN A 49 -11.63 0.18 -8.37
C ASN A 49 -12.56 -0.94 -7.87
N SER A 50 -12.02 -2.02 -7.31
CA SER A 50 -12.84 -3.06 -6.70
C SER A 50 -13.19 -2.68 -5.25
N TYR A 51 -14.49 -2.50 -5.00
CA TYR A 51 -15.00 -2.09 -3.68
C TYR A 51 -14.54 -3.00 -2.52
N PRO A 52 -14.56 -4.35 -2.66
CA PRO A 52 -14.06 -5.23 -1.59
C PRO A 52 -12.58 -5.00 -1.27
N PHE A 53 -11.73 -4.88 -2.29
CA PHE A 53 -10.29 -4.70 -2.10
C PHE A 53 -10.01 -3.35 -1.43
N THR A 54 -10.61 -2.26 -1.93
CA THR A 54 -10.43 -0.92 -1.35
C THR A 54 -10.86 -0.87 0.10
N LYS A 55 -12.00 -1.48 0.46
CA LYS A 55 -12.41 -1.58 1.86
C LYS A 55 -11.35 -2.31 2.70
N ILE A 56 -10.76 -3.37 2.18
CA ILE A 56 -9.70 -4.13 2.89
C ILE A 56 -8.40 -3.32 3.04
N VAL A 57 -7.97 -2.60 2.02
CA VAL A 57 -6.65 -1.94 2.02
C VAL A 57 -6.67 -0.50 2.53
N THR A 58 -7.81 0.21 2.48
CA THR A 58 -7.90 1.62 2.91
C THR A 58 -8.72 1.83 4.17
N SER A 59 -9.59 0.90 4.56
CA SER A 59 -10.40 1.07 5.77
C SER A 59 -9.66 0.60 7.01
N LYS A 60 -9.97 1.23 8.15
CA LYS A 60 -9.51 0.76 9.46
C LYS A 60 -10.24 -0.54 9.80
N ASN A 61 -9.68 -1.66 9.36
CA ASN A 61 -10.23 -3.00 9.56
C ASN A 61 -9.85 -3.62 10.90
N THR A 62 -9.10 -2.89 11.72
CA THR A 62 -8.72 -3.28 13.07
C THR A 62 -9.40 -2.37 14.09
N VAL A 63 -9.85 -2.97 15.18
CA VAL A 63 -10.41 -2.24 16.33
C VAL A 63 -9.51 -2.46 17.53
N ASN A 64 -9.38 -1.44 18.38
CA ASN A 64 -8.70 -1.61 19.66
C ASN A 64 -9.67 -2.27 20.63
N LEU A 65 -9.49 -3.58 20.86
CA LEU A 65 -10.39 -4.36 21.69
C LEU A 65 -10.44 -3.82 23.14
N LYS A 66 -9.30 -3.39 23.69
CA LYS A 66 -9.22 -2.81 25.03
C LYS A 66 -10.08 -1.55 25.14
N GLU A 67 -9.98 -0.66 24.16
CA GLU A 67 -10.77 0.57 24.12
C GLU A 67 -12.28 0.28 24.07
N LEU A 68 -12.70 -0.72 23.29
CA LEU A 68 -14.11 -1.10 23.20
C LEU A 68 -14.65 -1.71 24.50
N ILE A 69 -13.83 -2.49 25.20
CA ILE A 69 -14.16 -3.03 26.54
C ILE A 69 -14.29 -1.89 27.55
N ASP A 70 -13.33 -0.96 27.57
CA ASP A 70 -13.34 0.20 28.46
C ASP A 70 -14.58 1.09 28.21
N GLN A 71 -15.06 1.15 26.96
CA GLN A 71 -16.31 1.83 26.55
C GLN A 71 -17.59 1.03 26.85
N LYS A 72 -17.49 -0.17 27.46
CA LYS A 72 -18.62 -1.07 27.77
C LYS A 72 -19.47 -1.45 26.54
N LYS A 73 -18.85 -1.54 25.37
CA LYS A 73 -19.54 -1.97 24.15
C LYS A 73 -19.76 -3.49 24.15
N ILE A 74 -20.88 -3.93 23.61
CA ILE A 74 -21.15 -5.37 23.40
C ILE A 74 -20.37 -5.82 22.16
N ILE A 75 -19.55 -6.87 22.32
CA ILE A 75 -18.69 -7.41 21.26
C ILE A 75 -19.17 -8.82 20.94
N ILE A 76 -19.59 -9.05 19.69
CA ILE A 76 -20.12 -10.33 19.22
C ILE A 76 -19.06 -10.99 18.33
N PHE A 77 -18.53 -12.14 18.76
CA PHE A 77 -17.70 -12.99 17.94
C PHE A 77 -18.58 -14.05 17.28
N ASN A 78 -18.87 -13.87 16.00
CA ASN A 78 -19.52 -14.91 15.21
C ASN A 78 -18.44 -15.85 14.66
N LEU A 79 -18.35 -17.05 15.22
CA LEU A 79 -17.40 -18.10 14.80
C LEU A 79 -18.04 -19.14 13.87
N SER A 80 -19.26 -18.88 13.40
CA SER A 80 -19.91 -19.74 12.41
C SER A 80 -19.14 -19.69 11.10
N LYS A 81 -18.81 -20.87 10.56
CA LYS A 81 -18.27 -21.01 9.20
C LYS A 81 -19.26 -20.57 8.14
#